data_AF-K3YJJ3-F1
#
_entry.id   AF-K3YJJ3-F1
#
_cell.length_a   1.000
_cell.length_b   1.000
_cell.length_c   1.000
_cell.angle_alpha   90.00
_cell.angle_beta   90.00
_cell.angle_gamma   90.00
#
_symmetry.space_group_name_H-M   'P 1'
#
loop_
_entity.id
_entity.type
_entity.pdbx_description
1 polymer ?
#
loop_
_entity_poly.entity_id
_entity_poly.type
_entity_poly.pdbx_seq_one_letter_code
_entity_poly.pdbx_strand_id
1 'polypeptide(L)'
;MKIEFAPILLIALKAALVSSANNFFQVIGIDLLSQSLLPAIVELAEDRHWRVRLAIIEYIPLLASQLGVGFFDDKLGALCMQWLEDKVFSIRDAAANNLKRLAEEFSPEWAMQYIIPQVLEKINNPHYLYRMTTLQAISLLAPVMGADITCQQLLPVVIASSKDRVPNMKFNVAKVLQSLIPILDQSVVEKTVKPCLVELSEDPDVDVRYYANQALQACDQMVMST
;
A
#
# COMPACT_ATOMS: atom_id res chain seq x y z
N MET A 1 20.86 26.69 -8.41
CA MET A 1 21.60 26.21 -7.23
C MET A 1 20.91 24.93 -6.77
N LYS A 2 21.49 23.78 -7.15
CA LYS A 2 20.83 22.47 -7.12
C LYS A 2 20.81 21.91 -5.70
N ILE A 3 19.75 21.15 -5.46
CA ILE A 3 19.39 20.42 -4.26
C ILE A 3 20.45 19.34 -4.00
N GLU A 4 21.38 19.57 -3.07
CA GLU A 4 22.38 18.59 -2.61
C GLU A 4 22.31 18.31 -1.09
N PHE A 5 21.36 18.89 -0.37
CA PHE A 5 21.24 18.70 1.09
C PHE A 5 20.48 17.44 1.52
N ALA A 6 19.61 16.88 0.67
CA ALA A 6 18.80 15.71 1.02
C ALA A 6 19.62 14.41 1.16
N PRO A 7 20.63 14.11 0.32
CA PRO A 7 21.45 12.91 0.49
C PRO A 7 22.31 12.98 1.75
N ILE A 8 22.84 14.15 2.11
CA ILE A 8 23.73 14.31 3.27
C ILE A 8 22.96 14.16 4.58
N LEU A 9 21.76 14.75 4.68
CA LEU A 9 20.90 14.59 5.86
C LEU A 9 20.36 13.15 5.98
N LEU A 10 20.05 12.50 4.86
CA LEU A 10 19.61 11.10 4.82
C LEU A 10 20.73 10.11 5.16
N ILE A 11 21.94 10.35 4.68
CA ILE A 11 23.14 9.58 5.04
C ILE A 11 23.49 9.84 6.50
N ALA A 12 23.34 11.07 7.01
CA ALA A 12 23.55 11.39 8.43
C ALA A 12 22.49 10.74 9.33
N LEU A 13 21.21 10.69 8.91
CA LEU A 13 20.15 10.01 9.66
C LEU A 13 20.33 8.49 9.63
N LYS A 14 20.63 7.91 8.46
CA LYS A 14 20.96 6.48 8.30
C LYS A 14 22.23 6.12 9.07
N ALA A 15 23.29 6.92 9.01
CA ALA A 15 24.52 6.69 9.76
C ALA A 15 24.30 6.88 11.27
N ALA A 16 23.53 7.88 11.70
CA ALA A 16 23.23 8.10 13.11
C ALA A 16 22.38 6.96 13.69
N LEU A 17 21.35 6.49 12.97
CA LEU A 17 20.52 5.36 13.39
C LEU A 17 21.25 4.01 13.27
N VAL A 18 21.99 3.74 12.18
CA VAL A 18 22.66 2.45 11.96
C VAL A 18 23.94 2.29 12.80
N SER A 19 24.76 3.34 12.95
CA SER A 19 26.02 3.26 13.72
C SER A 19 25.81 3.26 15.23
N SER A 20 24.75 3.91 15.72
CA SER A 20 24.39 3.80 17.13
C SER A 20 23.65 2.50 17.41
N ALA A 21 22.68 2.11 16.58
CA ALA A 21 21.74 1.07 16.98
C ALA A 21 22.28 -0.37 16.89
N ASN A 22 23.13 -0.75 15.92
CA ASN A 22 23.58 -2.16 15.84
C ASN A 22 24.41 -2.64 17.05
N ASN A 23 25.19 -1.76 17.69
CA ASN A 23 25.89 -2.06 18.94
C ASN A 23 25.08 -1.65 20.19
N PHE A 24 24.17 -0.66 20.12
CA PHE A 24 23.31 -0.26 21.25
C PHE A 24 22.14 -1.21 21.50
N PHE A 25 21.53 -1.79 20.46
CA PHE A 25 20.39 -2.73 20.58
C PHE A 25 20.75 -3.94 21.45
N GLN A 26 22.01 -4.40 21.40
CA GLN A 26 22.50 -5.50 22.23
C GLN A 26 22.81 -5.10 23.68
N VAL A 27 23.05 -3.81 23.96
CA VAL A 27 23.62 -3.36 25.25
C VAL A 27 22.59 -2.67 26.15
N ILE A 28 21.57 -2.00 25.59
CA ILE A 28 20.66 -1.13 26.35
C ILE A 28 19.22 -1.68 26.48
N GLY A 29 18.84 -2.64 25.63
CA GLY A 29 17.49 -3.18 25.57
C GLY A 29 16.55 -2.33 24.71
N ILE A 30 15.64 -3.00 24.01
CA ILE A 30 14.69 -2.42 23.04
C ILE A 30 13.78 -1.36 23.69
N ASP A 31 13.48 -1.50 24.98
CA ASP A 31 12.53 -0.65 25.70
C ASP A 31 13.05 0.77 25.97
N LEU A 32 14.33 0.95 26.28
CA LEU A 32 14.88 2.29 26.56
C LEU A 32 15.19 3.05 25.26
N LEU A 33 15.61 2.31 24.24
CA LEU A 33 15.89 2.88 22.92
C LEU A 33 14.60 3.38 22.25
N SER A 34 13.53 2.60 22.35
CA SER A 34 12.22 2.99 21.84
C SER A 34 11.68 4.24 22.53
N GLN A 35 11.78 4.35 23.85
CA GLN A 35 11.33 5.54 24.59
C GLN A 35 12.07 6.82 24.17
N SER A 36 13.33 6.70 23.74
CA SER A 36 14.18 7.85 23.41
C SER A 36 14.11 8.24 21.93
N LEU A 37 14.08 7.27 21.01
CA LEU A 37 14.13 7.52 19.56
C LEU A 37 12.76 7.68 18.93
N LEU A 38 11.73 7.02 19.46
CA LEU A 38 10.40 7.04 18.86
C LEU A 38 9.80 8.47 18.76
N PRO A 39 9.91 9.36 19.77
CA PRO A 39 9.41 10.73 19.64
C PRO A 39 10.03 11.47 18.45
N ALA A 40 11.34 11.31 18.22
CA ALA A 40 12.03 11.92 17.09
C ALA A 40 11.60 11.31 15.75
N ILE A 41 11.38 10.00 15.69
CA ILE A 41 10.88 9.33 14.48
C ILE A 41 9.47 9.83 14.13
N VAL A 42 8.60 9.97 15.14
CA VAL A 42 7.23 10.50 14.96
C VAL A 42 7.28 11.96 14.50
N GLU A 43 8.16 12.79 15.07
CA GLU A 43 8.32 14.18 14.63
C GLU A 43 8.78 14.25 13.15
N LEU A 44 9.77 13.43 12.77
CA LEU A 44 10.27 13.39 11.39
C LEU A 44 9.27 12.78 10.40
N ALA A 45 8.41 11.85 10.86
CA ALA A 45 7.33 11.26 10.08
C ALA A 45 6.30 12.30 9.60
N GLU A 46 6.20 13.43 10.32
CA GLU A 46 5.25 14.52 10.05
C GLU A 46 5.95 15.81 9.57
N ASP A 47 7.25 15.74 9.26
CA ASP A 47 8.06 16.89 8.86
C ASP A 47 7.44 17.65 7.67
N ARG A 48 7.56 18.98 7.66
CA ARG A 48 7.04 19.84 6.59
C ARG A 48 7.63 19.49 5.22
N HIS A 49 8.91 19.11 5.16
CA HIS A 49 9.59 18.66 3.97
C HIS A 49 9.26 17.20 3.65
N TRP A 50 8.53 16.99 2.55
CA TRP A 50 8.12 15.65 2.13
C TRP A 50 9.30 14.68 1.94
N ARG A 51 10.48 15.14 1.53
CA ARG A 51 11.66 14.26 1.42
C ARG A 51 12.12 13.68 2.75
N VAL A 52 11.90 14.39 3.87
CA VAL A 52 12.18 13.87 5.21
C VAL A 52 11.15 12.79 5.54
N ARG A 53 9.85 13.04 5.31
CA ARG A 53 8.81 12.01 5.49
C ARG A 53 9.08 10.76 4.65
N LEU A 54 9.45 10.94 3.37
CA LEU A 54 9.80 9.83 2.47
C LEU A 54 10.92 8.97 3.05
N ALA A 55 11.97 9.59 3.58
CA ALA A 55 13.08 8.89 4.20
C ALA A 55 12.64 8.03 5.39
N ILE A 56 11.71 8.55 6.22
CA ILE A 56 11.14 7.79 7.33
C ILE A 56 10.34 6.59 6.80
N ILE A 57 9.46 6.80 5.83
CA ILE A 57 8.64 5.73 5.23
C ILE A 57 9.49 4.59 4.65
N GLU A 58 10.59 4.92 3.97
CA GLU A 58 11.50 3.91 3.40
C GLU A 58 12.24 3.09 4.48
N TYR A 59 12.44 3.69 5.65
CA TYR A 59 13.14 3.09 6.79
C TYR A 59 12.23 2.23 7.68
N ILE A 60 10.92 2.53 7.72
CA ILE A 60 9.95 1.83 8.58
C ILE A 60 10.03 0.29 8.52
N PRO A 61 10.15 -0.38 7.35
CA PRO A 61 10.14 -1.85 7.33
C PRO A 61 11.36 -2.45 8.04
N LEU A 62 12.52 -1.79 7.96
CA LEU A 62 13.72 -2.19 8.68
C LEU A 62 13.57 -1.95 10.20
N LEU A 63 12.94 -0.84 10.58
CA LEU A 63 12.66 -0.56 11.98
C LEU A 63 11.67 -1.59 12.55
N ALA A 64 10.65 -1.95 11.78
CA ALA A 64 9.63 -2.92 12.13
C ALA A 64 10.24 -4.32 12.31
N SER A 65 11.15 -4.76 11.42
CA SER A 65 11.83 -6.05 11.56
C SER A 65 12.78 -6.11 12.77
N GLN A 66 13.38 -4.98 13.16
CA GLN A 66 14.28 -4.90 14.32
C GLN A 66 13.56 -4.83 15.66
N LEU A 67 12.42 -4.12 15.72
CA LEU A 67 11.67 -3.90 16.97
C LEU A 67 10.60 -4.96 17.22
N GLY A 68 10.18 -5.68 16.17
CA GLY A 68 9.13 -6.69 16.22
C GLY A 68 7.71 -6.12 16.16
N VAL A 69 6.77 -7.01 15.87
CA VAL A 69 5.35 -6.71 15.61
C VAL A 69 4.69 -5.92 16.75
N GLY A 70 4.85 -6.38 18.00
CA GLY A 70 4.16 -5.79 19.15
C GLY A 70 4.52 -4.32 19.41
N PHE A 71 5.73 -3.90 19.04
CA PHE A 71 6.14 -2.50 19.15
C PHE A 71 5.57 -1.63 18.03
N PHE A 72 5.46 -2.19 16.82
CA PHE A 72 5.00 -1.48 15.64
C PHE A 72 3.52 -1.06 15.76
N ASP A 73 2.67 -1.96 16.22
CA ASP A 73 1.22 -1.79 16.25
C ASP A 73 0.78 -0.58 17.10
N ASP A 74 1.40 -0.38 18.26
CA ASP A 74 1.00 0.65 19.23
C ASP A 74 1.36 2.09 18.82
N LYS A 75 2.37 2.28 17.96
CA LYS A 75 3.02 3.59 17.77
C LYS A 75 3.24 4.00 16.32
N LEU A 76 3.45 3.04 15.41
CA LEU A 76 3.82 3.32 14.01
C LEU A 76 2.72 2.93 13.01
N GLY A 77 1.79 2.05 13.38
CA GLY A 77 0.68 1.64 12.52
C GLY A 77 -0.18 2.82 12.05
N ALA A 78 -0.54 3.73 12.96
CA ALA A 78 -1.35 4.92 12.65
C ALA A 78 -0.66 5.86 11.63
N LEU A 79 0.66 6.05 11.75
CA LEU A 79 1.44 6.86 10.82
C LEU A 79 1.41 6.28 9.40
N CYS A 80 1.50 4.95 9.28
CA CYS A 80 1.42 4.27 7.99
C CYS A 80 0.10 4.54 7.27
N MET A 81 -1.00 4.58 8.02
CA MET A 81 -2.32 4.91 7.47
C MET A 81 -2.48 6.39 7.15
N GLN A 82 -1.89 7.28 7.94
CA GLN A 82 -1.89 8.73 7.67
C GLN A 82 -1.18 9.08 6.37
N TRP A 83 -0.04 8.42 6.06
CA TRP A 83 0.70 8.70 4.83
C TRP A 83 -0.02 8.32 3.54
N LEU A 84 -0.99 7.39 3.59
CA LEU A 84 -1.88 7.11 2.45
C LEU A 84 -2.73 8.31 2.03
N GLU A 85 -2.90 9.30 2.92
CA GLU A 85 -3.68 10.52 2.67
C GLU A 85 -2.79 11.79 2.62
N ASP A 86 -1.47 11.60 2.52
CA ASP A 86 -0.53 12.72 2.39
C ASP A 86 -0.86 13.58 1.16
N LYS A 87 -0.64 14.88 1.26
CA LYS A 87 -0.88 15.83 0.16
C LYS A 87 0.02 15.57 -1.04
N VAL A 88 1.21 15.00 -0.83
CA VAL A 88 2.21 14.72 -1.87
C VAL A 88 2.03 13.29 -2.40
N PHE A 89 1.86 13.14 -3.71
CA PHE A 89 1.67 11.84 -4.36
C PHE A 89 2.82 10.85 -4.07
N SER A 90 4.07 11.29 -4.15
CA SER A 90 5.24 10.42 -3.88
C SER A 90 5.25 9.84 -2.45
N ILE A 91 4.62 10.53 -1.49
CA ILE A 91 4.46 10.00 -0.14
C ILE A 91 3.41 8.91 -0.09
N ARG A 92 2.26 9.15 -0.74
CA ARG A 92 1.19 8.14 -0.85
C ARG A 92 1.66 6.86 -1.55
N ASP A 93 2.42 7.02 -2.62
CA ASP A 93 3.02 5.91 -3.37
C ASP A 93 4.03 5.12 -2.51
N ALA A 94 4.92 5.81 -1.81
CA ALA A 94 5.85 5.18 -0.88
C ALA A 94 5.14 4.47 0.28
N ALA A 95 4.05 5.06 0.81
CA ALA A 95 3.25 4.47 1.87
C ALA A 95 2.54 3.19 1.42
N ALA A 96 1.96 3.17 0.22
CA ALA A 96 1.33 1.96 -0.32
C ALA A 96 2.35 0.80 -0.49
N ASN A 97 3.55 1.10 -0.99
CA ASN A 97 4.64 0.13 -1.08
C ASN A 97 5.16 -0.30 0.32
N ASN A 98 5.16 0.61 1.28
CA ASN A 98 5.53 0.32 2.66
C ASN A 98 4.57 -0.71 3.29
N LEU A 99 3.26 -0.58 3.08
CA LEU A 99 2.28 -1.55 3.58
C LEU A 99 2.50 -2.96 3.01
N LYS A 100 2.82 -3.06 1.72
CA LYS A 100 3.20 -4.35 1.11
C LYS A 100 4.40 -4.97 1.82
N ARG A 101 5.47 -4.21 2.04
CA ARG A 101 6.69 -4.69 2.70
C ARG A 101 6.43 -5.12 4.16
N LEU A 102 5.56 -4.41 4.87
CA LEU A 102 5.17 -4.79 6.23
C LEU A 102 4.36 -6.10 6.24
N ALA A 103 3.45 -6.29 5.28
CA ALA A 103 2.72 -7.55 5.14
C ALA A 103 3.63 -8.74 4.80
N GLU A 104 4.66 -8.52 3.98
CA GLU A 104 5.71 -9.52 3.69
C GLU A 104 6.54 -9.87 4.93
N GLU A 105 6.88 -8.86 5.76
CA GLU A 105 7.70 -9.04 6.96
C GLU A 105 6.94 -9.74 8.11
N PHE A 106 5.68 -9.35 8.33
CA PHE A 106 4.93 -9.74 9.54
C PHE A 106 3.88 -10.82 9.35
N SER A 107 3.67 -11.31 8.12
CA SER A 107 2.68 -12.31 7.68
C SER A 107 1.35 -11.75 7.17
N PRO A 108 0.66 -12.51 6.27
CA PRO A 108 -0.70 -12.20 5.83
C PRO A 108 -1.72 -12.15 6.97
N GLU A 109 -1.58 -12.99 8.00
CA GLU A 109 -2.50 -13.03 9.15
C GLU A 109 -2.43 -11.72 9.94
N TRP A 110 -1.22 -11.23 10.19
CA TRP A 110 -1.01 -9.93 10.83
C TRP A 110 -1.59 -8.80 9.96
N ALA A 111 -1.28 -8.79 8.66
CA ALA A 111 -1.80 -7.76 7.76
C ALA A 111 -3.33 -7.76 7.71
N MET A 112 -3.96 -8.93 7.74
CA MET A 112 -5.41 -9.07 7.75
C MET A 112 -6.04 -8.48 9.03
N GLN A 113 -5.36 -8.59 10.16
CA GLN A 113 -5.84 -8.05 11.43
C GLN A 113 -5.63 -6.54 11.54
N TYR A 114 -4.46 -6.04 11.13
CA TYR A 114 -4.04 -4.66 11.45
C TYR A 114 -4.01 -3.71 10.26
N ILE A 115 -3.78 -4.19 9.04
CA ILE A 115 -3.60 -3.35 7.85
C ILE A 115 -4.87 -3.30 6.99
N ILE A 116 -5.41 -4.47 6.63
CA ILE A 116 -6.50 -4.58 5.65
C ILE A 116 -7.74 -3.77 6.08
N PRO A 117 -8.26 -3.86 7.31
CA PRO A 117 -9.46 -3.11 7.70
C PRO A 117 -9.29 -1.59 7.55
N GLN A 118 -8.13 -1.07 7.95
CA GLN A 118 -7.82 0.37 7.89
C GLN A 118 -7.64 0.85 6.45
N VAL A 119 -7.02 0.03 5.58
CA VAL A 119 -6.88 0.35 4.16
C VAL A 119 -8.25 0.39 3.48
N LEU A 120 -9.11 -0.60 3.74
CA LEU A 120 -10.42 -0.68 3.11
C LEU A 120 -11.36 0.45 3.56
N GLU A 121 -11.26 0.93 4.80
CA GLU A 121 -12.05 2.08 5.27
C GLU A 121 -11.80 3.33 4.41
N LYS A 122 -10.55 3.55 3.98
CA LYS A 122 -10.14 4.72 3.20
C LYS A 122 -10.75 4.78 1.80
N ILE A 123 -11.33 3.69 1.30
CA ILE A 123 -12.06 3.73 0.02
C ILE A 123 -13.28 4.65 0.08
N ASN A 124 -13.80 4.97 1.27
CA ASN A 124 -14.95 5.86 1.44
C ASN A 124 -14.55 7.35 1.47
N ASN A 125 -13.27 7.68 1.31
CA ASN A 125 -12.81 9.05 1.39
C ASN A 125 -13.48 9.93 0.31
N PRO A 126 -14.00 11.13 0.65
CA PRO A 126 -14.64 12.02 -0.32
C PRO A 126 -13.70 12.46 -1.45
N HIS A 127 -12.39 12.52 -1.19
CA HIS A 127 -11.37 12.93 -2.15
C HIS A 127 -10.87 11.75 -2.99
N TYR A 128 -11.12 11.82 -4.31
CA TYR A 128 -10.84 10.70 -5.20
C TYR A 128 -9.35 10.33 -5.31
N LEU A 129 -8.42 11.29 -5.11
CA LEU A 129 -6.99 10.97 -5.08
C LEU A 129 -6.63 9.97 -3.97
N TYR A 130 -7.31 10.03 -2.81
CA TYR A 130 -7.05 9.12 -1.70
C TYR A 130 -7.69 7.75 -1.95
N ARG A 131 -8.90 7.72 -2.54
CA ARG A 131 -9.50 6.47 -3.01
C ARG A 131 -8.64 5.76 -4.06
N MET A 132 -8.01 6.50 -4.97
CA MET A 132 -7.06 5.93 -5.95
C MET A 132 -5.83 5.35 -5.25
N THR A 133 -5.30 6.04 -4.23
CA THR A 133 -4.21 5.48 -3.41
C THR A 133 -4.64 4.20 -2.69
N THR A 134 -5.87 4.13 -2.19
CA THR A 134 -6.41 2.88 -1.61
C THR A 134 -6.48 1.75 -2.64
N LEU A 135 -6.97 2.00 -3.86
CA LEU A 135 -6.96 1.00 -4.93
C LEU A 135 -5.54 0.50 -5.27
N GLN A 136 -4.56 1.41 -5.28
CA GLN A 136 -3.17 1.05 -5.49
C GLN A 136 -2.61 0.21 -4.32
N ALA A 137 -2.94 0.57 -3.07
CA ALA A 137 -2.52 -0.22 -1.92
C ALA A 137 -3.12 -1.65 -1.99
N ILE A 138 -4.40 -1.77 -2.38
CA ILE A 138 -5.06 -3.06 -2.57
C ILE A 138 -4.35 -3.90 -3.64
N SER A 139 -3.96 -3.33 -4.78
CA SER A 139 -3.25 -4.09 -5.82
C SER A 139 -1.86 -4.56 -5.40
N LEU A 140 -1.17 -3.78 -4.57
CA LEU A 140 0.13 -4.16 -4.02
C LEU A 140 0.02 -5.22 -2.91
N LEU A 141 -1.05 -5.18 -2.11
CA LEU A 141 -1.30 -6.13 -1.03
C LEU A 141 -1.83 -7.47 -1.54
N ALA A 142 -2.69 -7.49 -2.56
CA ALA A 142 -3.29 -8.73 -3.08
C ALA A 142 -2.32 -9.91 -3.29
N PRO A 143 -1.16 -9.76 -3.98
CA PRO A 143 -0.25 -10.89 -4.19
C PRO A 143 0.38 -11.41 -2.90
N VAL A 144 0.53 -10.57 -1.87
CA VAL A 144 1.13 -10.97 -0.58
C VAL A 144 0.10 -11.56 0.38
N MET A 145 -1.19 -11.23 0.21
CA MET A 145 -2.27 -11.79 1.03
C MET A 145 -2.73 -13.19 0.58
N GLY A 146 -2.34 -13.63 -0.61
CA GLY A 146 -2.79 -14.91 -1.19
C GLY A 146 -4.21 -14.87 -1.75
N ALA A 147 -4.58 -15.91 -2.50
CA ALA A 147 -5.82 -15.98 -3.28
C ALA A 147 -7.08 -15.89 -2.41
N ASP A 148 -7.13 -16.62 -1.29
CA ASP A 148 -8.32 -16.69 -0.42
C ASP A 148 -8.66 -15.32 0.18
N ILE A 149 -7.68 -14.66 0.82
CA ILE A 149 -7.89 -13.35 1.44
C ILE A 149 -8.18 -12.30 0.37
N THR A 150 -7.45 -12.34 -0.75
CA THR A 150 -7.69 -11.43 -1.88
C THR A 150 -9.12 -11.55 -2.40
N CYS A 151 -9.61 -12.78 -2.59
CA CYS A 151 -10.96 -13.03 -3.08
C CYS A 151 -12.03 -12.60 -2.07
N GLN A 152 -11.85 -12.89 -0.78
CA GLN A 152 -12.88 -12.67 0.23
C GLN A 152 -12.94 -11.22 0.74
N GLN A 153 -11.81 -10.54 0.82
CA GLN A 153 -11.70 -9.24 1.50
C GLN A 153 -11.42 -8.09 0.53
N LEU A 154 -10.52 -8.28 -0.44
CA LEU A 154 -10.05 -7.20 -1.30
C LEU A 154 -10.90 -7.03 -2.56
N LEU A 155 -11.18 -8.13 -3.26
CA LEU A 155 -11.94 -8.13 -4.51
C LEU A 155 -13.32 -7.47 -4.39
N PRO A 156 -14.14 -7.70 -3.34
CA PRO A 156 -15.45 -7.07 -3.22
C PRO A 156 -15.37 -5.53 -3.22
N VAL A 157 -14.34 -4.95 -2.59
CA VAL A 157 -14.12 -3.50 -2.54
C VAL A 157 -13.70 -2.96 -3.91
N VAL A 158 -12.85 -3.69 -4.64
CA VAL A 158 -12.46 -3.34 -6.02
C VAL A 158 -13.68 -3.36 -6.95
N ILE A 159 -14.51 -4.40 -6.87
CA ILE A 159 -15.74 -4.51 -7.67
C ILE A 159 -16.73 -3.40 -7.34
N ALA A 160 -16.96 -3.08 -6.06
CA ALA A 160 -17.82 -1.97 -5.66
C ALA A 160 -17.31 -0.62 -6.20
N SER A 161 -15.99 -0.43 -6.22
CA SER A 161 -15.34 0.77 -6.75
C SER A 161 -15.55 0.98 -8.25
N SER A 162 -15.96 -0.04 -9.01
CA SER A 162 -16.34 0.10 -10.43
C SER A 162 -17.51 1.06 -10.65
N LYS A 163 -18.30 1.33 -9.59
CA LYS A 163 -19.45 2.25 -9.61
C LYS A 163 -19.10 3.68 -9.23
N ASP A 164 -17.82 4.00 -8.99
CA ASP A 164 -17.42 5.34 -8.61
C ASP A 164 -17.80 6.37 -9.68
N ARG A 165 -18.27 7.54 -9.27
CA ARG A 165 -18.65 8.63 -10.18
C ARG A 165 -17.48 9.20 -10.99
N VAL A 166 -16.24 8.99 -10.56
CA VAL A 166 -15.04 9.55 -11.19
C VAL A 166 -14.47 8.54 -12.19
N PRO A 167 -14.35 8.87 -13.49
CA PRO A 167 -13.79 7.95 -14.49
C PRO A 167 -12.38 7.43 -14.14
N ASN A 168 -11.54 8.29 -13.55
CA ASN A 168 -10.21 7.88 -13.06
C ASN A 168 -10.24 6.75 -12.05
N MET A 169 -11.28 6.66 -11.22
CA MET A 169 -11.44 5.52 -10.32
C MET A 169 -11.80 4.26 -11.11
N LYS A 170 -12.78 4.36 -12.01
CA LYS A 170 -13.26 3.22 -12.80
C LYS A 170 -12.18 2.59 -13.68
N PHE A 171 -11.36 3.39 -14.37
CA PHE A 171 -10.30 2.81 -15.19
C PHE A 171 -9.17 2.21 -14.34
N ASN A 172 -8.91 2.76 -13.14
CA ASN A 172 -7.96 2.16 -12.21
C ASN A 172 -8.52 0.85 -11.63
N VAL A 173 -9.84 0.73 -11.42
CA VAL A 173 -10.47 -0.55 -11.09
C VAL A 173 -10.19 -1.59 -12.16
N ALA A 174 -10.33 -1.25 -13.44
CA ALA A 174 -9.99 -2.17 -14.54
C ALA A 174 -8.51 -2.63 -14.49
N LYS A 175 -7.57 -1.71 -14.23
CA LYS A 175 -6.14 -2.04 -14.05
C LYS A 175 -5.89 -2.95 -12.85
N VAL A 176 -6.55 -2.67 -11.71
CA VAL A 176 -6.43 -3.51 -10.52
C VAL A 176 -7.00 -4.90 -10.80
N LEU A 177 -8.22 -5.00 -11.35
CA LEU A 177 -8.81 -6.28 -11.73
C LEU A 177 -7.91 -7.09 -12.67
N GLN A 178 -7.28 -6.45 -13.66
CA GLN A 178 -6.30 -7.10 -14.53
C GLN A 178 -5.14 -7.71 -13.74
N SER A 179 -4.58 -6.98 -12.76
CA SER A 179 -3.50 -7.48 -11.91
C SER A 179 -3.91 -8.62 -10.96
N LEU A 180 -5.21 -8.76 -10.66
CA LEU A 180 -5.74 -9.84 -9.82
C LEU A 180 -6.01 -11.14 -10.58
N ILE A 181 -6.18 -11.10 -11.90
CA ILE A 181 -6.42 -12.30 -12.74
C ILE A 181 -5.46 -13.45 -12.42
N PRO A 182 -4.12 -13.28 -12.39
CA PRO A 182 -3.20 -14.38 -12.12
C PRO A 182 -3.22 -14.89 -10.66
N ILE A 183 -3.90 -14.19 -9.75
CA ILE A 183 -3.98 -14.54 -8.32
C ILE A 183 -5.27 -15.31 -8.03
N LEU A 184 -6.33 -15.07 -8.80
CA LEU A 184 -7.67 -15.58 -8.55
C LEU A 184 -7.94 -16.89 -9.29
N ASP A 185 -8.78 -17.74 -8.70
CA ASP A 185 -9.29 -18.92 -9.38
C ASP A 185 -10.08 -18.57 -10.63
N GLN A 186 -9.98 -19.42 -11.65
CA GLN A 186 -10.71 -19.25 -12.91
C GLN A 186 -12.22 -19.06 -12.71
N SER A 187 -12.83 -19.74 -11.74
CA SER A 187 -14.26 -19.57 -11.45
C SER A 187 -14.59 -18.17 -10.95
N VAL A 188 -13.71 -17.56 -10.14
CA VAL A 188 -13.89 -16.20 -9.62
C VAL A 188 -13.71 -15.19 -10.75
N VAL A 189 -12.72 -15.40 -11.61
CA VAL A 189 -12.48 -14.55 -12.78
C VAL A 189 -13.71 -14.54 -13.70
N GLU A 190 -14.23 -15.72 -14.07
CA GLU A 190 -15.37 -15.84 -14.98
C GLU A 190 -16.69 -15.34 -14.38
N LYS A 191 -16.95 -15.59 -13.09
CA LYS A 191 -18.24 -15.25 -12.46
C LYS A 191 -18.30 -13.83 -11.90
N THR A 192 -17.16 -13.21 -11.61
CA THR A 192 -17.10 -11.93 -10.88
C THR A 192 -16.32 -10.87 -11.63
N VAL A 193 -15.06 -11.16 -12.01
CA VAL A 193 -14.18 -10.17 -12.63
C VAL A 193 -14.63 -9.83 -14.06
N LYS A 194 -14.86 -10.84 -14.89
CA LYS A 194 -15.24 -10.68 -16.29
C LYS A 194 -16.56 -9.92 -16.47
N PRO A 195 -17.66 -10.22 -15.73
CA PRO A 195 -18.88 -9.42 -15.82
C PRO A 195 -18.69 -7.95 -15.44
N CYS A 196 -17.88 -7.67 -14.41
CA CYS A 196 -17.57 -6.29 -14.02
C CYS A 196 -16.80 -5.55 -15.11
N LEU A 197 -15.84 -6.22 -15.77
CA LEU A 197 -15.07 -5.64 -16.86
C LEU A 197 -15.90 -5.41 -18.13
N VAL A 198 -16.86 -6.30 -18.43
CA VAL A 198 -17.82 -6.10 -19.53
C VAL A 198 -18.69 -4.87 -19.28
N GLU A 199 -19.12 -4.63 -18.04
CA GLU A 199 -19.87 -3.41 -17.75
C GLU A 199 -19.01 -2.16 -17.91
N LEU A 200 -17.74 -2.21 -17.47
CA LEU A 200 -16.80 -1.10 -17.66
C LEU A 200 -16.42 -0.89 -19.14
N SER A 201 -16.48 -1.91 -20.00
CA SER A 201 -16.19 -1.76 -21.44
C SER A 201 -17.26 -0.95 -22.18
N GLU A 202 -18.43 -0.77 -21.57
CA GLU A 202 -19.55 0.04 -22.10
C GLU A 202 -19.62 1.45 -21.47
N ASP A 203 -18.67 1.82 -20.60
CA ASP A 203 -18.66 3.13 -19.93
C ASP A 203 -18.52 4.28 -20.95
N PRO A 204 -19.17 5.45 -20.75
CA PRO A 204 -19.02 6.60 -21.66
C PRO A 204 -17.59 7.14 -21.75
N ASP A 205 -16.75 6.95 -20.72
CA ASP A 205 -15.37 7.41 -20.72
C ASP A 205 -14.43 6.51 -21.55
N VAL A 206 -13.60 7.12 -22.40
CA VAL A 206 -12.72 6.40 -23.33
C VAL A 206 -11.65 5.58 -22.61
N ASP A 207 -11.07 6.12 -21.54
CA ASP A 207 -10.00 5.43 -20.79
C ASP A 207 -10.58 4.24 -20.02
N VAL A 208 -11.79 4.40 -19.46
CA VAL A 208 -12.49 3.29 -18.81
C VAL A 208 -12.71 2.13 -19.77
N ARG A 209 -13.24 2.40 -20.97
CA ARG A 209 -13.40 1.35 -22.00
C ARG A 209 -12.07 0.74 -22.41
N TYR A 210 -11.04 1.56 -22.63
CA TYR A 210 -9.73 1.09 -23.06
C TYR A 210 -9.12 0.10 -22.07
N TYR A 211 -9.05 0.46 -20.79
CA TYR A 211 -8.45 -0.40 -19.76
C TYR A 211 -9.33 -1.61 -19.43
N ALA A 212 -10.66 -1.48 -19.50
CA ALA A 212 -11.56 -2.62 -19.35
C ALA A 212 -11.36 -3.67 -20.45
N ASN A 213 -11.25 -3.24 -21.70
CA ASN A 213 -10.98 -4.16 -22.82
C ASN A 213 -9.60 -4.83 -22.73
N GLN A 214 -8.57 -4.11 -22.26
CA GLN A 214 -7.26 -4.74 -21.99
C GLN A 214 -7.34 -5.81 -20.89
N ALA A 215 -8.09 -5.55 -19.83
CA ALA A 215 -8.28 -6.51 -18.76
C ALA A 215 -9.10 -7.74 -19.23
N LEU A 216 -10.11 -7.55 -20.08
CA LEU A 216 -10.87 -8.66 -20.69
C LEU A 216 -9.98 -9.58 -21.53
N GLN A 217 -9.07 -9.02 -22.32
CA GLN A 217 -8.10 -9.81 -23.09
C GLN A 217 -7.22 -10.67 -22.18
N ALA A 218 -6.85 -10.16 -21.00
CA ALA A 218 -6.09 -10.95 -20.03
C ALA A 218 -6.93 -12.09 -19.42
N CYS A 219 -8.24 -11.92 -19.22
CA CYS A 219 -9.13 -13.00 -18.80
C CYS A 219 -9.15 -14.14 -19.85
N ASP A 220 -9.30 -13.79 -21.13
CA ASP A 220 -9.38 -14.78 -22.21
C ASP A 220 -8.06 -15.54 -22.40
N GLN A 221 -6.91 -14.88 -22.19
CA GLN A 221 -5.60 -15.52 -22.22
C GLN A 221 -5.44 -16.59 -21.13
N MET A 222 -5.96 -16.35 -19.92
CA MET A 222 -5.90 -17.31 -18.81
C MET A 222 -6.69 -18.60 -19.11
N VAL A 223 -7.83 -18.47 -19.78
CA VAL A 223 -8.66 -19.62 -20.19
C VAL A 223 -7.93 -20.49 -21.22
N MET A 224 -7.12 -19.90 -22.09
CA MET A 224 -6.36 -20.66 -23.10
C MET A 224 -5.12 -21.38 -22.53
N SER A 225 -4.63 -20.96 -21.36
CA SER A 225 -3.45 -21.54 -20.70
C SER A 225 -3.76 -22.65 -19.70
N THR A 226 -5.04 -22.93 -19.43
CA THR A 226 -5.52 -23.95 -18.48
C THR A 226 -6.08 -25.15 -19.22
#